data_AF-A0A4Q3N1L8-F1
#
_entry.id   AF-A0A4Q3N1L8-F1
#
_cell.length_a   1.000
_cell.length_b   1.000
_cell.length_c   1.000
_cell.angle_alpha   90.00
_cell.angle_beta   90.00
_cell.angle_gamma   90.00
#
_symmetry.space_group_name_H-M   'P 1'
#
loop_
_entity.id
_entity.type
_entity.pdbx_description
1 polymer ?
#
loop_
_entity_poly.entity_id
_entity_poly.type
_entity_poly.pdbx_seq_one_letter_code
_entity_poly.pdbx_strand_id
1 'polypeptide(L)' 'EPILVGSNGRVFEDRLRKQNLSVTELEQALREADCELADMRCAILEADGKISILKKKPG' A
#
# COMPACT_ATOMS: atom_id res chain seq x y z
N GLU A 1 13.60 6.36 -4.52
CA GLU A 1 13.71 5.11 -3.72
C GLU A 1 12.30 4.66 -3.37
N PRO A 2 11.98 3.36 -3.40
CA PRO A 2 10.66 2.88 -3.00
C PRO A 2 10.38 3.18 -1.53
N ILE A 3 9.16 3.62 -1.23
CA ILE A 3 8.76 4.00 0.13
C ILE A 3 7.70 3.03 0.64
N LEU A 4 7.96 2.38 1.76
CA LEU A 4 6.95 1.56 2.43
C LEU A 4 5.87 2.47 3.02
N VAL A 5 4.64 2.37 2.52
CA VAL A 5 3.48 3.19 2.94
C VAL A 5 2.42 2.41 3.72
N GLY A 6 2.56 1.09 3.81
CA GLY A 6 1.75 0.24 4.68
C GLY A 6 2.37 -1.14 4.89
N SER A 7 2.04 -1.80 6.00
CA SER A 7 2.47 -3.17 6.28
C SER A 7 1.56 -3.88 7.27
N ASN A 8 1.46 -5.21 7.14
CA ASN A 8 0.67 -6.08 8.04
C ASN A 8 -0.73 -5.55 8.34
N GLY A 9 -1.45 -5.15 7.28
CA GLY A 9 -2.79 -4.57 7.37
C GLY A 9 -2.90 -3.22 8.07
N ARG A 10 -1.80 -2.47 8.18
CA ARG A 10 -1.78 -1.09 8.67
C ARG A 10 -1.29 -0.13 7.59
N VAL A 11 -1.94 1.02 7.50
CA VAL A 11 -1.55 2.13 6.62
C VAL A 11 -0.71 3.13 7.42
N PHE A 12 0.35 3.65 6.81
CA PHE A 12 1.19 4.70 7.39
C PHE A 12 0.75 6.07 6.84
N GLU A 13 -0.33 6.61 7.39
CA GLU A 13 -0.94 7.87 6.91
C GLU A 13 0.05 9.04 6.84
N ASP A 14 0.96 9.15 7.80
CA ASP A 14 2.01 10.17 7.79
C ASP A 14 2.94 10.06 6.57
N ARG A 15 3.20 8.84 6.10
CA ARG A 15 4.03 8.61 4.91
C ARG A 15 3.25 8.91 3.65
N LEU A 16 1.97 8.54 3.58
CA LEU A 16 1.09 8.93 2.47
C LEU A 16 1.04 10.46 2.33
N ARG A 17 0.77 11.18 3.45
CA ARG A 17 0.74 12.64 3.48
C ARG A 17 2.05 13.27 3.00
N LYS A 18 3.21 12.75 3.45
CA LYS A 18 4.53 13.23 3.01
C LYS A 18 4.78 13.04 1.51
N GLN A 19 4.09 12.09 0.88
CA GLN A 19 4.20 11.80 -0.55
C GLN A 19 3.03 12.37 -1.37
N ASN A 20 2.18 13.22 -0.77
CA ASN A 20 0.95 13.75 -1.39
C ASN A 20 -0.04 12.66 -1.87
N LEU A 21 -0.02 11.49 -1.22
CA LEU A 21 -0.96 10.41 -1.48
C LEU A 21 -2.13 10.47 -0.50
N SER A 22 -3.31 10.20 -1.02
CA SER A 22 -4.53 9.97 -0.28
C SER A 22 -4.66 8.51 0.17
N VAL A 23 -5.48 8.26 1.18
CA VAL A 23 -5.87 6.90 1.57
C VAL A 23 -6.64 6.22 0.43
N THR A 24 -7.43 6.96 -0.33
CA THR A 24 -8.20 6.46 -1.47
C THR A 24 -7.32 5.88 -2.58
N GLU A 25 -6.15 6.47 -2.85
CA GLU A 25 -5.17 5.92 -3.80
C GLU A 25 -4.60 4.58 -3.33
N LEU A 26 -4.32 4.43 -2.03
CA LEU A 26 -3.90 3.15 -1.47
C LEU A 26 -5.02 2.11 -1.52
N GLU A 27 -6.27 2.51 -1.23
CA GLU A 27 -7.44 1.64 -1.35
C GLU A 27 -7.69 1.21 -2.80
N GLN A 28 -7.43 2.09 -3.78
CA GLN A 28 -7.49 1.74 -5.19
C GLN A 28 -6.46 0.66 -5.53
N ALA A 29 -5.21 0.83 -5.10
CA ALA A 29 -4.17 -0.17 -5.32
C ALA A 29 -4.49 -1.53 -4.66
N LEU A 30 -5.10 -1.52 -3.48
CA LEU A 30 -5.62 -2.73 -2.83
C LEU A 30 -6.68 -3.44 -3.69
N ARG A 31 -7.64 -2.70 -4.24
CA ARG A 31 -8.68 -3.25 -5.14
C ARG A 31 -8.10 -3.81 -6.43
N GLU A 32 -7.19 -3.07 -7.08
CA GLU A 32 -6.51 -3.52 -8.31
C GLU A 32 -5.69 -4.79 -8.10
N ALA A 33 -5.11 -4.94 -6.91
CA ALA A 33 -4.40 -6.15 -6.52
C ALA A 33 -5.30 -7.28 -6.05
N ASP A 34 -6.63 -7.10 -5.96
CA ASP A 34 -7.57 -8.05 -5.35
C ASP A 34 -7.16 -8.43 -3.92
N CYS A 35 -6.76 -7.43 -3.12
CA CYS A 35 -6.23 -7.60 -1.77
C CYS A 35 -7.07 -6.83 -0.76
N GLU A 36 -7.60 -7.51 0.25
CA GLU A 36 -8.13 -6.82 1.42
C GLU A 36 -6.99 -6.20 2.24
N LEU A 37 -7.27 -5.12 2.97
CA LEU A 37 -6.28 -4.49 3.85
C LEU A 37 -5.73 -5.51 4.86
N ALA A 38 -6.58 -6.36 5.44
CA ALA A 38 -6.18 -7.37 6.42
C ALA A 38 -5.18 -8.40 5.83
N ASP A 39 -5.24 -8.66 4.53
CA ASP A 39 -4.39 -9.62 3.83
C ASP A 39 -3.13 -8.99 3.22
N MET A 40 -3.03 -7.66 3.27
CA MET A 40 -1.85 -6.94 2.81
C MET A 40 -0.65 -7.22 3.72
N ARG A 41 0.43 -7.73 3.13
CA ARG A 41 1.74 -7.84 3.78
C ARG A 41 2.47 -6.50 3.73
N CYS A 42 2.54 -5.87 2.56
CA CYS A 42 3.10 -4.53 2.39
C CYS A 42 2.49 -3.77 1.21
N ALA A 43 2.45 -2.44 1.35
CA ALA A 43 2.18 -1.49 0.28
C ALA A 43 3.42 -0.60 0.09
N ILE A 44 3.91 -0.52 -1.13
CA ILE A 44 5.16 0.17 -1.49
C ILE A 44 4.84 1.20 -2.56
N LEU A 45 5.16 2.47 -2.30
CA LEU A 45 5.16 3.51 -3.32
C LEU A 45 6.45 3.38 -4.15
N GLU A 46 6.31 3.02 -5.41
CA GLU A 46 7.40 2.89 -6.37
C GLU A 46 7.89 4.25 -6.88
N ALA A 47 9.06 4.27 -7.52
CA ALA A 47 9.65 5.50 -8.06
C ALA A 47 8.82 6.15 -9.20
N ASP A 48 7.92 5.38 -9.83
CA ASP A 48 7.01 5.87 -10.87
C ASP A 48 5.69 6.41 -10.31
N GLY A 49 5.53 6.44 -8.98
CA GLY A 49 4.34 6.94 -8.30
C GLY A 49 3.24 5.90 -8.11
N LYS A 50 3.42 4.65 -8.57
CA LYS A 50 2.44 3.59 -8.35
C LYS A 50 2.61 2.94 -6.99
N ILE A 51 1.51 2.38 -6.46
CA ILE A 51 1.53 1.60 -5.23
C ILE A 51 1.50 0.11 -5.59
N SER A 52 2.59 -0.60 -5.31
CA SER A 52 2.66 -2.06 -5.39
C SER A 52 2.11 -2.69 -4.10
N ILE A 53 1.23 -3.68 -4.24
CA ILE A 53 0.67 -4.45 -3.11
C ILE A 53 1.27 -5.86 -3.09
N LEU A 54 1.85 -6.24 -1.96
CA LEU A 54 2.24 -7.63 -1.69
C LEU A 54 1.25 -8.25 -0.71
N LYS A 55 0.61 -9.35 -1.11
CA LYS A 55 -0.29 -10.14 -0.24
C LYS A 55 0.51 -11.01 0.74
N LYS A 56 -0.11 -11.33 1.88
CA LYS A 56 0.36 -12.42 2.73
C LYS A 56 0.29 -13.73 1.94
N LYS A 57 1.21 -14.65 2.21
CA LYS A 57 1.09 -16.01 1.66
C LYS A 57 -0.13 -16.68 2.32
N PRO A 58 -0.93 -17.45 1.57
CA PRO A 58 -1.87 -18.39 2.19
C PRO A 58 -1.09 -19.28 3.16
N GLY A 59 -1.65 -19.48 4.35
CA GLY A 59 -1.15 -20.48 5.30
C GLY A 59 -1.42 -21.89 4.81
#